data_AF-A0A520I3F3-F1
#
_entry.id   AF-A0A520I3F3-F1
#
_cell.length_a   1.000
_cell.length_b   1.000
_cell.length_c   1.000
_cell.angle_alpha   90.00
_cell.angle_beta   90.00
_cell.angle_gamma   90.00
#
_symmetry.space_group_name_H-M   'P 1'
#
loop_
_entity.id
_entity.type
_entity.pdbx_description
1 polymer ?
#
loop_
_entity_poly.entity_id
_entity_poly.type
_entity_poly.pdbx_seq_one_letter_code
_entity_poly.pdbx_strand_id
1 'polypeptide(L)'
;MGTLDRRDLLKAALAVPAMLVGPTHTVDAEASAYGGRLYGAAVRAEALTGDPRFARRVGADCGWITPEIDFKWNALEHRRGGWWFERADAIVAFARYERMGLRGHTLLWEQSTPDWARAEMADRGDWRLIERWFDAVLGRYAE
;
A
#
# COMPACT_ATOMS: atom_id res chain seq x y z
N MET A 1 -18.24 -54.99 -14.05
CA MET A 1 -18.18 -53.78 -13.21
C MET A 1 -16.72 -53.59 -12.82
N GLY A 2 -15.97 -52.76 -13.54
CA GLY A 2 -14.53 -52.62 -13.34
C GLY A 2 -14.21 -51.89 -12.03
N THR A 3 -13.37 -52.49 -11.19
CA THR A 3 -12.92 -51.92 -9.92
C THR A 3 -11.84 -50.87 -10.18
N LEU A 4 -12.12 -49.63 -9.80
CA LEU A 4 -11.15 -48.52 -9.79
C LEU A 4 -10.00 -48.85 -8.82
N ASP A 5 -8.75 -48.80 -9.30
CA ASP A 5 -7.55 -49.02 -8.49
C ASP A 5 -6.87 -47.69 -8.09
N ARG A 6 -5.99 -47.71 -7.09
CA ARG A 6 -5.14 -46.59 -6.64
C ARG A 6 -4.41 -45.89 -7.79
N ARG A 7 -4.07 -46.61 -8.86
CA ARG A 7 -3.45 -46.05 -10.06
C ARG A 7 -4.40 -45.18 -10.88
N ASP A 8 -5.69 -45.45 -10.86
CA ASP A 8 -6.71 -44.62 -11.52
C ASP A 8 -6.97 -43.34 -10.71
N LEU A 9 -6.92 -43.43 -9.37
CA LEU A 9 -7.00 -42.27 -8.47
C LEU A 9 -5.81 -41.31 -8.63
N LEU A 10 -4.60 -41.83 -8.88
CA LEU A 10 -3.40 -41.01 -9.11
C LEU A 10 -3.40 -40.30 -10.48
N LYS A 11 -4.03 -40.88 -11.50
CA LYS A 11 -4.17 -40.24 -12.82
C LYS A 11 -5.20 -39.12 -12.82
N ALA A 12 -6.23 -39.20 -11.98
CA ALA A 12 -7.21 -38.13 -11.79
C ALA A 12 -6.65 -36.91 -11.02
N ALA A 13 -5.55 -37.09 -10.27
CA ALA A 13 -4.94 -36.01 -9.47
C ALA A 13 -4.07 -35.03 -10.28
N LEU A 14 -3.79 -35.31 -11.56
CA LEU A 14 -2.90 -34.48 -12.41
C LEU A 14 -3.63 -33.44 -13.29
N ALA A 15 -4.95 -33.30 -13.18
CA ALA A 15 -5.75 -32.44 -14.04
C ALA A 15 -6.50 -31.31 -13.31
N VAL A 16 -5.95 -30.83 -12.20
CA VAL A 16 -6.30 -29.49 -11.70
C VAL A 16 -5.09 -28.62 -11.97
N PRO A 17 -5.11 -27.72 -12.97
CA PRO A 17 -4.27 -26.55 -12.84
C PRO A 17 -4.81 -25.86 -11.60
N ALA A 18 -4.13 -26.04 -10.48
CA ALA A 18 -4.21 -25.08 -9.39
C ALA A 18 -3.67 -23.79 -9.97
N MET A 19 -4.49 -23.06 -10.72
CA MET A 19 -4.34 -21.64 -10.79
C MET A 19 -4.53 -21.19 -9.34
N LEU A 20 -3.41 -21.02 -8.63
CA LEU A 20 -3.34 -19.95 -7.65
C LEU A 20 -3.57 -18.66 -8.44
N VAL A 21 -4.83 -18.37 -8.78
CA VAL A 21 -5.24 -17.00 -9.03
C VAL A 21 -5.19 -16.40 -7.63
N GLY A 22 -4.04 -15.80 -7.28
CA GLY A 22 -4.01 -14.82 -6.20
C GLY A 22 -5.10 -13.78 -6.46
N PRO A 23 -5.55 -13.02 -5.44
CA PRO A 23 -6.63 -12.06 -5.62
C PRO A 23 -6.39 -11.24 -6.89
N THR A 24 -7.18 -11.51 -7.92
CA THR A 24 -7.25 -10.65 -9.09
C THR A 24 -8.05 -9.47 -8.61
N HIS A 25 -7.37 -8.35 -8.41
CA HIS A 25 -7.97 -7.04 -8.21
C HIS A 25 -8.94 -6.78 -9.37
N THR A 26 -10.22 -7.10 -9.21
CA THR A 26 -11.08 -7.40 -10.35
C THR A 26 -11.25 -6.19 -11.26
N VAL A 27 -11.39 -5.01 -10.66
CA VAL A 27 -11.54 -3.76 -11.41
C VAL A 27 -10.21 -3.28 -11.98
N ASP A 28 -9.10 -3.46 -11.28
CA ASP A 28 -7.76 -3.17 -11.83
C ASP A 28 -7.40 -4.07 -13.01
N ALA A 29 -7.76 -5.35 -12.96
CA ALA A 29 -7.59 -6.27 -14.07
C ALA A 29 -8.39 -5.82 -15.31
N GLU A 30 -9.65 -5.40 -15.11
CA GLU A 30 -10.48 -4.83 -16.18
C GLU A 30 -9.90 -3.51 -16.72
N ALA A 31 -9.46 -2.61 -15.84
CA ALA A 31 -8.84 -1.34 -16.22
C ALA A 31 -7.54 -1.53 -17.00
N SER A 32 -6.71 -2.50 -16.59
CA SER A 32 -5.48 -2.85 -17.28
C SER A 32 -5.75 -3.46 -18.65
N ALA A 33 -6.76 -4.32 -18.78
CA ALA A 33 -7.21 -4.82 -20.08
C ALA A 33 -7.75 -3.67 -20.98
N TYR A 34 -8.34 -2.64 -20.37
CA TYR A 34 -8.83 -1.45 -21.04
C TYR A 34 -7.75 -0.36 -21.22
N GLY A 35 -6.70 -0.71 -21.98
CA GLY A 35 -5.66 0.24 -22.38
C GLY A 35 -4.58 0.50 -21.32
N GLY A 36 -4.30 -0.49 -20.46
CA GLY A 36 -3.20 -0.45 -19.49
C GLY A 36 -3.39 0.56 -18.37
N ARG A 37 -4.65 0.87 -18.02
CA ARG A 37 -4.95 1.80 -16.92
C ARG A 37 -4.80 1.10 -15.59
N LEU A 38 -4.40 1.87 -14.58
CA LEU A 38 -4.37 1.43 -13.20
C LEU A 38 -5.67 1.81 -12.50
N TYR A 39 -6.17 0.95 -11.63
CA TYR A 39 -7.31 1.23 -10.76
C TYR A 39 -6.92 1.05 -9.29
N GLY A 40 -7.33 2.01 -8.47
CA GLY A 40 -6.93 2.04 -7.07
C GLY A 40 -7.71 3.03 -6.24
N ALA A 41 -7.37 3.08 -4.95
CA ALA A 41 -8.04 3.93 -3.97
C ALA A 41 -7.04 4.72 -3.11
N ALA A 42 -7.46 5.91 -2.68
CA ALA A 42 -6.86 6.56 -1.53
C ALA A 42 -7.38 5.89 -0.25
N VAL A 43 -6.49 5.59 0.70
CA VAL A 43 -6.84 4.86 1.93
C VAL A 43 -6.23 5.54 3.16
N ARG A 44 -6.89 5.34 4.30
CA ARG A 44 -6.36 5.68 5.63
C ARG A 44 -6.22 4.42 6.46
N ALA A 45 -5.22 4.36 7.33
CA ALA A 45 -4.97 3.20 8.16
C ALA A 45 -6.20 2.80 8.99
N GLU A 46 -6.91 3.77 9.59
CA GLU A 46 -8.07 3.48 10.42
C GLU A 46 -9.28 2.98 9.64
N ALA A 47 -9.42 3.37 8.37
CA ALA A 47 -10.48 2.83 7.52
C ALA A 47 -10.22 1.36 7.20
N LEU A 48 -8.96 1.00 6.93
CA LEU A 48 -8.55 -0.38 6.68
C LEU A 48 -8.71 -1.26 7.94
N THR A 49 -8.34 -0.75 9.12
CA THR A 49 -8.44 -1.53 10.36
C THR A 49 -9.83 -1.51 10.98
N GLY A 50 -10.57 -0.41 10.82
CA GLY A 50 -11.85 -0.17 11.48
C GLY A 50 -13.07 -0.66 10.69
N ASP A 51 -12.95 -0.83 9.37
CA ASP A 51 -14.02 -1.34 8.51
C ASP A 51 -13.56 -2.54 7.67
N PRO A 52 -13.83 -3.78 8.14
CA PRO A 52 -13.49 -4.99 7.40
C PRO A 52 -14.19 -5.10 6.04
N ARG A 53 -15.34 -4.45 5.84
CA ARG A 53 -16.03 -4.46 4.53
C ARG A 53 -15.29 -3.58 3.55
N PHE A 54 -14.84 -2.40 4.00
CA PHE A 54 -13.99 -1.51 3.20
C PHE A 54 -12.68 -2.19 2.82
N ALA A 55 -11.94 -2.73 3.81
CA ALA A 55 -10.67 -3.43 3.56
C ALA A 55 -10.83 -4.58 2.56
N ARG A 56 -11.87 -5.41 2.73
CA ARG A 56 -12.17 -6.50 1.79
C ARG A 56 -12.49 -5.97 0.40
N ARG A 57 -13.21 -4.86 0.27
CA ARG A 57 -13.55 -4.34 -1.06
C ARG A 57 -12.32 -3.79 -1.77
N VAL A 58 -11.48 -3.02 -1.06
CA VAL A 58 -10.20 -2.54 -1.58
C VAL A 58 -9.33 -3.73 -2.00
N GLY A 59 -9.16 -4.73 -1.12
CA GLY A 59 -8.42 -5.99 -1.37
C GLY A 59 -8.86 -6.75 -2.61
N ALA A 60 -10.15 -6.68 -2.96
CA ALA A 60 -10.70 -7.42 -4.07
C ALA A 60 -10.79 -6.62 -5.38
N ASP A 61 -10.80 -5.28 -5.36
CA ASP A 61 -10.96 -4.45 -6.57
C ASP A 61 -9.71 -3.69 -7.00
N CYS A 62 -8.88 -3.25 -6.05
CA CYS A 62 -7.85 -2.23 -6.28
C CYS A 62 -6.47 -2.86 -6.46
N GLY A 63 -5.81 -2.62 -7.59
CA GLY A 63 -4.41 -3.01 -7.79
C GLY A 63 -3.42 -2.03 -7.20
N TRP A 64 -3.88 -0.81 -6.86
CA TRP A 64 -3.05 0.25 -6.32
C TRP A 64 -3.70 0.96 -5.14
N ILE A 65 -2.89 1.37 -4.17
CA ILE A 65 -3.34 2.24 -3.07
C ILE A 65 -2.42 3.44 -2.87
N THR A 66 -3.00 4.52 -2.38
CA THR A 66 -2.30 5.76 -2.01
C THR A 66 -2.68 6.13 -0.57
N PRO A 67 -1.73 6.28 0.36
CA PRO A 67 -2.04 6.81 1.70
C PRO A 67 -2.61 8.22 1.59
N GLU A 68 -3.82 8.45 2.09
CA GLU A 68 -4.50 9.75 1.99
C GLU A 68 -3.82 10.80 2.88
N ILE A 69 -3.39 10.38 4.07
CA ILE A 69 -2.81 11.25 5.11
C ILE A 69 -1.53 10.66 5.70
N ASP A 70 -1.48 9.35 5.90
CA ASP A 70 -0.52 8.68 6.78
C ASP A 70 0.95 8.78 6.33
N PHE A 71 1.22 9.20 5.09
CA PHE A 71 2.56 9.43 4.56
C PHE A 71 2.97 10.92 4.54
N LYS A 72 2.08 11.83 4.93
CA LYS A 72 2.37 13.27 4.95
C LYS A 72 3.29 13.61 6.13
N TRP A 73 4.10 14.66 5.99
CA TRP A 73 5.06 15.07 7.01
C TRP A 73 4.42 15.29 8.37
N ASN A 74 3.28 15.96 8.43
CA ASN A 74 2.59 16.19 9.69
C ASN A 74 2.00 14.91 10.32
N ALA A 75 1.77 13.85 9.55
CA ALA A 75 1.33 12.56 10.09
C ALA A 75 2.51 11.75 10.65
N LEU A 76 3.66 11.78 9.98
CA LEU A 76 4.83 10.99 10.34
C LEU A 76 5.74 11.67 11.39
N GLU A 77 5.84 12.99 11.40
CA GLU A 77 6.73 13.74 12.31
C GLU A 77 6.05 15.03 12.82
N HIS A 78 4.86 14.90 13.43
CA HIS A 78 4.09 16.05 13.95
C HIS A 78 4.91 16.92 14.91
N ARG A 79 5.74 16.30 15.76
CA ARG A 79 6.71 16.96 16.65
C ARG A 79 8.11 16.57 16.20
N ARG A 80 9.05 17.52 16.22
CA ARG A 80 10.45 17.30 15.82
C ARG A 80 11.05 16.08 16.54
N GLY A 81 11.50 15.08 15.77
CA GLY A 81 12.06 13.83 16.28
C GLY A 81 11.05 12.84 16.88
N GLY A 82 9.76 13.19 16.94
CA GLY A 82 8.68 12.31 17.37
C GLY A 82 8.01 11.65 16.16
N TRP A 83 8.54 10.50 15.77
CA TRP A 83 8.10 9.75 14.60
C TRP A 83 6.91 8.82 14.88
N TRP A 84 5.96 8.76 13.95
CA TRP A 84 4.73 7.96 14.04
C TRP A 84 4.51 7.16 12.75
N PHE A 85 5.31 6.11 12.57
CA PHE A 85 5.27 5.28 11.35
C PHE A 85 4.22 4.19 11.38
N GLU A 86 3.61 3.88 12.52
CA GLU A 86 2.77 2.69 12.72
C GLU A 86 1.60 2.62 11.72
N ARG A 87 1.02 3.78 11.40
CA ARG A 87 -0.11 3.89 10.48
C ARG A 87 0.31 3.74 9.02
N ALA A 88 1.43 4.36 8.65
CA ALA A 88 2.05 4.18 7.35
C ALA A 88 2.46 2.72 7.13
N ASP A 89 3.07 2.11 8.15
CA ASP A 89 3.46 0.70 8.14
C ASP A 89 2.27 -0.23 7.99
N ALA A 90 1.13 0.06 8.63
CA ALA A 90 -0.09 -0.70 8.45
C ALA A 90 -0.60 -0.67 7.00
N ILE A 91 -0.52 0.47 6.32
CA ILE A 91 -0.91 0.58 4.91
C ILE A 91 0.08 -0.17 4.00
N VAL A 92 1.39 -0.06 4.27
CA VAL A 92 2.41 -0.81 3.52
C VAL A 92 2.24 -2.32 3.70
N ALA A 93 1.96 -2.77 4.93
CA ALA A 93 1.68 -4.16 5.22
C ALA A 93 0.43 -4.67 4.50
N PHE A 94 -0.64 -3.86 4.46
CA PHE A 94 -1.85 -4.17 3.71
C PHE A 94 -1.58 -4.27 2.20
N ALA A 95 -0.87 -3.31 1.60
CA ALA A 95 -0.48 -3.36 0.19
C ALA A 95 0.31 -4.62 -0.15
N ARG A 96 1.31 -4.97 0.68
CA ARG A 96 2.12 -6.17 0.49
C ARG A 96 1.28 -7.45 0.61
N TYR A 97 0.40 -7.52 1.61
CA TYR A 97 -0.47 -8.68 1.82
C TYR A 97 -1.42 -8.90 0.64
N GLU A 98 -2.05 -7.84 0.14
CA GLU A 98 -2.95 -7.89 -1.01
C GLU A 98 -2.24 -7.85 -2.37
N ARG A 99 -0.90 -7.78 -2.38
CA ARG A 99 -0.07 -7.68 -3.60
C ARG A 99 -0.45 -6.49 -4.49
N MET A 100 -0.66 -5.34 -3.87
CA MET A 100 -0.98 -4.07 -4.53
C MET A 100 0.27 -3.23 -4.74
N GLY A 101 0.28 -2.40 -5.78
CA GLY A 101 1.19 -1.27 -5.88
C GLY A 101 0.85 -0.19 -4.85
N LEU A 102 1.88 0.47 -4.30
CA LEU A 102 1.71 1.57 -3.36
C LEU A 102 2.35 2.84 -3.93
N ARG A 103 1.59 3.93 -3.96
CA ARG A 103 2.11 5.25 -4.32
C ARG A 103 2.28 6.10 -3.08
N GLY A 104 3.52 6.36 -2.69
CA GLY A 104 3.83 7.28 -1.60
C GLY A 104 3.25 8.67 -1.88
N HIS A 105 2.48 9.20 -0.94
CA HIS A 105 1.83 10.51 -1.05
C HIS A 105 1.78 11.19 0.32
N THR A 106 2.55 12.24 0.57
CA THR A 106 3.54 12.89 -0.31
C THR A 106 4.69 13.39 0.55
N LEU A 107 5.88 13.51 -0.04
CA LEU A 107 7.06 13.92 0.71
C LEU A 107 6.96 15.38 1.14
N LEU A 108 6.74 16.32 0.22
CA LEU A 108 6.69 17.74 0.57
C LEU A 108 5.40 18.37 0.09
N TRP A 109 4.63 18.94 1.03
CA TRP A 109 3.39 19.63 0.74
C TRP A 109 3.08 20.65 1.82
N GLU A 110 2.87 21.90 1.41
CA GLU A 110 2.65 23.03 2.32
C GLU A 110 1.51 22.74 3.30
N GLN A 111 0.36 22.22 2.84
CA GLN A 111 -0.81 21.99 3.70
C GLN A 111 -0.62 20.89 4.77
N SER A 112 0.47 20.13 4.72
CA SER A 112 0.75 19.07 5.70
C SER A 112 2.22 19.01 6.10
N THR A 113 2.88 20.17 6.11
CA THR A 113 4.17 20.36 6.78
C THR A 113 3.93 20.74 8.25
N PRO A 114 4.63 20.18 9.24
CA PRO A 114 4.51 20.62 10.63
C PRO A 114 4.97 22.08 10.84
N ASP A 115 4.38 22.78 11.81
CA ASP A 115 4.75 24.18 12.10
C ASP A 115 6.21 24.34 12.52
N TRP A 116 6.75 23.39 13.28
CA TRP A 116 8.15 23.39 13.68
C TRP A 116 9.08 23.29 12.46
N ALA A 117 8.70 22.49 11.47
CA ALA A 117 9.49 22.30 10.26
C ALA A 117 9.39 23.55 9.37
N ARG A 118 8.21 24.14 9.24
CA ARG A 118 8.02 25.43 8.56
C ARG A 118 8.92 26.52 9.16
N ALA A 119 8.92 26.65 10.48
CA ALA A 119 9.74 27.63 11.19
C ALA A 119 11.25 27.38 10.98
N GLU A 120 11.69 26.13 11.10
CA GLU A 120 13.11 25.79 10.93
C GLU A 120 13.59 25.94 9.47
N MET A 121 12.73 25.66 8.47
CA MET A 121 13.06 25.95 7.06
C MET A 121 13.23 27.45 6.82
N ALA A 122 12.34 28.28 7.40
CA ALA A 122 12.39 29.73 7.26
C ALA A 122 13.62 30.34 7.96
N ASP A 123 14.02 29.82 9.12
CA ASP A 123 15.19 30.27 9.87
C ASP A 123 16.51 29.90 9.18
N ARG A 124 16.63 28.65 8.72
CA ARG A 124 17.88 28.15 8.10
C ARG A 124 18.10 28.65 6.69
N GLY A 125 17.05 28.69 5.87
CA GLY A 125 17.17 29.01 4.44
C GLY A 125 17.99 27.98 3.63
N ASP A 126 18.07 26.72 4.08
CA ASP A 126 18.78 25.63 3.40
C ASP A 126 17.90 24.37 3.22
N TRP A 127 18.40 23.38 2.48
CA TRP A 127 17.68 22.14 2.15
C TRP A 127 17.89 20.99 3.14
N ARG A 128 18.77 21.15 4.14
CA ARG A 128 19.20 20.03 5.02
C ARG A 128 18.06 19.41 5.79
N LEU A 129 17.09 20.24 6.19
CA LEU A 129 15.88 19.80 6.87
C LEU A 129 15.02 18.89 5.98
N ILE A 130 14.88 19.25 4.70
CA ILE A 130 14.10 18.50 3.71
C ILE A 130 14.84 17.22 3.31
N GLU A 131 16.16 17.29 3.13
CA GLU A 131 17.02 16.12 2.85
C GLU A 131 16.88 15.08 3.96
N ARG A 132 17.03 15.47 5.23
CA ARG A 132 16.83 14.57 6.37
C ARG A 132 15.44 13.94 6.39
N TRP A 133 14.42 14.72 6.06
CA TRP A 133 13.04 14.24 5.99
C TRP A 133 12.87 13.22 4.86
N PHE A 134 13.43 13.47 3.68
CA PHE A 134 13.40 12.53 2.55
C PHE A 134 14.17 11.26 2.90
N ASP A 135 15.36 11.37 3.48
CA ASP A 135 16.17 10.22 3.90
C ASP A 135 15.43 9.34 4.91
N ALA A 136 14.73 9.93 5.87
CA ALA A 136 13.97 9.19 6.86
C ALA A 136 12.79 8.40 6.23
N VAL A 137 12.04 9.02 5.32
CA VAL A 137 10.85 8.38 4.71
C VAL A 137 11.25 7.43 3.59
N LEU A 138 12.07 7.88 2.65
CA LEU A 138 12.53 7.05 1.53
C LEU A 138 13.45 5.93 2.02
N GLY A 139 14.33 6.19 3.00
CA GLY A 139 15.17 5.16 3.59
C GLY A 139 14.38 4.05 4.30
N ARG A 140 13.12 4.32 4.70
CA ARG A 140 12.22 3.32 5.28
C ARG A 140 11.42 2.53 4.23
N TYR A 141 11.03 3.17 3.14
CA TYR A 141 10.01 2.63 2.21
C TYR A 141 10.46 2.44 0.76
N ALA A 142 11.65 2.92 0.36
CA ALA A 142 12.19 2.64 -0.95
C ALA A 142 12.67 1.17 -0.99
N GLU A 143 12.07 0.36 -1.85
CA GLU A 143 12.52 -0.98 -2.22
C GLU A 143 13.29 -0.95 -3.54
#